data_AF-A0A973M3A6-F1
#
_entry.id   AF-A0A973M3A6-F1
#
_cell.length_a   1.000
_cell.length_b   1.000
_cell.length_c   1.000
_cell.angle_alpha   90.00
_cell.angle_beta   90.00
_cell.angle_gamma   90.00
#
_symmetry.space_group_name_H-M   'P 1'
#
loop_
_entity.id
_entity.type
_entity.pdbx_description
1 polymer ?
#
loop_
_entity_poly.entity_id
_entity_poly.type
_entity_poly.pdbx_seq_one_letter_code
_entity_poly.pdbx_strand_id
1 'polypeptide(L)'
;MSAQLAGENWKDDARAGAVQPDATQRDVYDGGMEVRRAVLSDEHVDRANENTDEFTAEFQNMITRIAWGGIWTRPGLSRQMRSVAVLTAMIAHGHWDEFAMHVRAALRNGLTRDEIKEVILQSAIYCGVPSANTAFKVAQTTLADIDAASTKEQQ
;
A
#
# COMPACT_ATOMS: atom_id res chain seq x y z
N MET A 1 -8.39 -34.75 -20.49
CA MET A 1 -7.03 -34.44 -20.00
C MET A 1 -7.15 -33.50 -18.82
N SER A 2 -7.22 -34.05 -17.61
CA SER A 2 -7.27 -33.26 -16.37
C SER A 2 -5.88 -32.69 -16.13
N ALA A 3 -5.74 -31.37 -16.19
CA ALA A 3 -4.51 -30.71 -15.81
C ALA A 3 -4.35 -30.87 -14.30
N GLN A 4 -3.40 -31.72 -13.92
CA GLN A 4 -2.93 -31.88 -12.56
C GLN A 4 -2.35 -30.53 -12.13
N LEU A 5 -3.11 -29.78 -11.35
CA LEU A 5 -2.63 -28.58 -10.68
C LEU A 5 -1.45 -29.02 -9.79
N ALA A 6 -0.25 -28.63 -10.19
CA ALA A 6 0.96 -28.88 -9.42
C ALA A 6 0.73 -28.33 -8.00
N GLY A 7 0.80 -29.23 -7.03
CA GLY A 7 0.83 -28.87 -5.62
C GLY A 7 2.16 -28.16 -5.35
N GLU A 8 2.19 -26.85 -5.54
CA GLU A 8 3.24 -26.01 -5.00
C GLU A 8 3.00 -25.88 -3.50
N ASN A 9 3.91 -26.44 -2.71
CA ASN A 9 3.86 -26.42 -1.27
C ASN A 9 4.03 -24.98 -0.77
N TRP A 10 2.91 -24.31 -0.47
CA TRP A 10 2.91 -22.94 0.05
C TRP A 10 3.74 -22.75 1.33
N LYS A 11 4.11 -23.84 2.01
CA LYS A 11 4.93 -23.85 3.22
C LYS A 11 6.43 -23.70 2.96
N ASP A 12 6.92 -23.97 1.74
CA ASP A 12 8.35 -24.01 1.43
C ASP A 12 8.84 -22.74 0.69
N ASP A 13 7.96 -21.78 0.43
CA ASP A 13 8.38 -20.47 -0.11
C ASP A 13 8.95 -19.63 1.03
N ALA A 14 10.24 -19.29 0.96
CA ALA A 14 10.95 -18.40 1.88
C ALA A 14 10.37 -16.97 1.96
N ARG A 15 9.21 -16.74 1.34
CA ARG A 15 8.42 -15.50 1.28
C ARG A 15 7.01 -15.68 1.85
N ALA A 16 6.78 -16.62 2.76
CA ALA A 16 5.48 -16.87 3.37
C ALA A 16 5.00 -15.71 4.27
N GLY A 17 4.45 -14.64 3.70
CA GLY A 17 3.60 -13.73 4.46
C GLY A 17 2.16 -14.23 4.63
N ALA A 18 1.43 -13.52 5.47
CA ALA A 18 0.54 -14.02 6.53
C ALA A 18 1.35 -14.66 7.65
N VAL A 19 1.30 -14.01 8.82
CA VAL A 19 1.66 -14.53 10.16
C VAL A 19 2.17 -15.96 10.05
N GLN A 20 3.50 -16.14 10.09
CA GLN A 20 4.09 -17.48 10.05
C GLN A 20 3.32 -18.34 11.06
N PRO A 21 3.02 -19.62 10.76
CA PRO A 21 2.17 -20.44 11.62
C PRO A 21 2.62 -20.48 13.09
N ASP A 22 3.91 -20.23 13.32
CA ASP A 22 4.61 -20.16 14.60
C ASP A 22 4.99 -18.74 15.05
N ALA A 23 4.76 -17.71 14.25
CA ALA A 23 5.04 -16.32 14.64
C ALA A 23 4.15 -15.88 15.80
N THR A 24 4.78 -15.26 16.79
CA THR A 24 4.03 -14.65 17.90
C THR A 24 3.32 -13.39 17.43
N GLN A 25 2.34 -12.93 18.21
CA GLN A 25 1.67 -11.66 17.90
C GLN A 25 2.63 -10.47 17.87
N ARG A 26 3.73 -10.56 18.62
CA ARG A 26 4.76 -9.54 18.63
C ARG A 26 5.56 -9.54 17.33
N ASP A 27 5.98 -10.71 16.86
CA ASP A 27 6.71 -10.84 15.59
C ASP A 27 5.89 -10.31 14.40
N VAL A 28 4.58 -10.61 14.39
CA VAL A 28 3.65 -10.09 13.37
C VAL A 28 3.55 -8.58 13.41
N TYR A 29 3.47 -8.02 14.61
CA TYR A 29 3.39 -6.57 14.79
C TYR A 29 4.69 -5.91 14.34
N ASP A 30 5.84 -6.40 14.78
CA ASP A 30 7.15 -5.81 14.48
C ASP A 30 7.46 -5.91 12.97
N GLY A 31 7.22 -7.07 12.35
CA GLY A 31 7.33 -7.22 10.88
C GLY A 31 6.31 -6.37 10.11
N GLY A 32 5.11 -6.20 10.67
CA GLY A 32 4.11 -5.28 10.13
C GLY A 32 4.57 -3.83 10.18
N MET A 33 5.23 -3.40 11.25
CA MET A 33 5.79 -2.06 11.36
C MET A 33 6.90 -1.81 10.34
N GLU A 34 7.78 -2.79 10.11
CA GLU A 34 8.81 -2.72 9.07
C GLU A 34 8.19 -2.50 7.68
N VAL A 35 7.20 -3.32 7.32
CA VAL A 35 6.51 -3.19 6.02
C VAL A 35 5.76 -1.87 5.94
N ARG A 36 5.04 -1.47 6.99
CA ARG A 36 4.28 -0.21 7.06
C ARG A 36 5.20 0.98 6.80
N ARG A 37 6.38 1.03 7.44
CA ARG A 37 7.40 2.08 7.24
C ARG A 37 7.97 2.05 5.85
N ALA A 38 8.32 0.87 5.34
CA ALA A 38 8.83 0.72 3.98
C ALA A 38 7.81 1.14 2.90
N VAL A 39 6.50 1.03 3.16
CA VAL A 39 5.44 1.44 2.22
C VAL A 39 5.05 2.91 2.41
N LEU A 40 4.82 3.36 3.63
CA LEU A 40 4.27 4.69 3.92
C LEU A 40 5.31 5.77 4.25
N SER A 41 6.56 5.40 4.50
CA SER A 41 7.67 6.18 5.10
C SER A 41 7.67 6.21 6.63
N ASP A 42 8.87 6.41 7.18
CA ASP A 42 9.05 6.61 8.62
C ASP A 42 8.31 7.85 9.11
N GLU A 43 8.49 8.99 8.45
CA GLU A 43 7.82 10.25 8.81
C GLU A 43 6.29 10.11 8.91
N HIS A 44 5.67 9.40 7.96
CA HIS A 44 4.24 9.17 8.00
C HIS A 44 3.85 8.30 9.21
N VAL A 45 4.60 7.22 9.44
CA VAL A 45 4.31 6.27 10.51
C VAL A 45 4.54 6.89 11.88
N ASP A 46 5.58 7.69 12.05
CA ASP A 46 5.90 8.39 13.29
C ASP A 46 4.79 9.37 13.65
N ARG A 47 4.37 10.23 12.71
CA ARG A 47 3.22 11.12 12.88
C ARG A 47 1.93 10.36 13.22
N ALA A 48 1.70 9.19 12.60
CA ALA A 48 0.52 8.39 12.91
C ALA A 48 0.56 7.82 14.35
N ASN A 49 1.74 7.38 14.80
CA ASN A 49 1.93 6.87 16.15
C ASN A 49 1.82 7.98 17.21
N GLU A 50 2.35 9.17 16.94
CA GLU A 50 2.24 10.34 17.83
C GLU A 50 0.79 10.78 18.04
N ASN A 51 -0.04 10.65 16.99
CA ASN A 51 -1.46 10.97 17.04
C ASN A 51 -2.33 9.81 17.57
N THR A 52 -1.72 8.69 17.96
CA THR A 52 -2.46 7.55 18.53
C THR A 52 -2.82 7.85 19.99
N ASP A 53 -4.09 7.67 20.32
CA ASP A 53 -4.65 7.84 21.65
C ASP A 53 -5.33 6.54 22.14
N GLU A 54 -5.90 6.54 23.34
CA GLU A 54 -6.61 5.38 23.89
C GLU A 54 -7.74 4.90 22.99
N PHE A 55 -8.41 5.82 22.28
CA PHE A 55 -9.52 5.50 21.39
C PHE A 55 -9.07 4.81 20.09
N THR A 56 -7.90 5.16 19.57
CA THR A 56 -7.40 4.67 18.28
C THR A 56 -6.34 3.58 18.40
N ALA A 57 -5.78 3.34 19.60
CA ALA A 57 -4.69 2.40 19.81
C ALA A 57 -4.98 0.97 19.33
N GLU A 58 -6.16 0.43 19.66
CA GLU A 58 -6.54 -0.92 19.23
C GLU A 58 -6.69 -1.03 17.71
N PHE A 59 -7.19 0.02 17.08
CA PHE A 59 -7.33 0.10 15.63
C PHE A 59 -5.96 0.16 14.94
N GLN A 60 -5.03 0.99 15.44
CA GLN A 60 -3.66 1.05 14.91
C GLN A 60 -2.91 -0.27 15.10
N ASN A 61 -3.10 -0.94 16.23
CA ASN A 61 -2.53 -2.27 16.45
C ASN A 61 -3.09 -3.31 15.47
N MET A 62 -4.41 -3.34 15.31
CA MET A 62 -5.09 -4.24 14.38
C MET A 62 -4.61 -4.04 12.95
N ILE A 63 -4.57 -2.79 12.46
CA ILE A 63 -4.10 -2.50 11.09
C ILE A 63 -2.64 -2.88 10.92
N THR A 64 -1.78 -2.55 11.88
CA THR A 64 -0.36 -2.93 11.87
C THR A 64 -0.18 -4.43 11.67
N ARG A 65 -0.93 -5.25 12.41
CA ARG A 65 -0.82 -6.70 12.32
C ARG A 65 -1.48 -7.27 11.08
N ILE A 66 -2.70 -6.86 10.76
CA ILE A 66 -3.51 -7.51 9.72
C ILE A 66 -3.14 -7.02 8.33
N ALA A 67 -3.08 -5.69 8.13
CA ALA A 67 -2.76 -5.14 6.82
C ALA A 67 -1.27 -5.34 6.53
N TRP A 68 -0.41 -4.83 7.42
CA TRP A 68 1.02 -4.73 7.14
C TRP A 68 1.76 -6.02 7.45
N GLY A 69 1.56 -6.60 8.64
CA GLY A 69 2.17 -7.89 9.01
C GLY A 69 1.53 -9.09 8.33
N GLY A 70 0.26 -8.97 7.93
CA GLY A 70 -0.53 -10.01 7.30
C GLY A 70 -0.53 -9.93 5.79
N ILE A 71 -1.36 -9.08 5.20
CA ILE A 71 -1.64 -9.09 3.75
C ILE A 71 -0.46 -8.60 2.91
N TRP A 72 0.22 -7.52 3.33
CA TRP A 72 1.31 -6.93 2.55
C TRP A 72 2.59 -7.76 2.54
N THR A 73 2.78 -8.67 3.50
CA THR A 73 3.91 -9.61 3.53
C THR A 73 3.69 -10.82 2.62
N ARG A 74 2.44 -11.13 2.21
CA ARG A 74 2.13 -12.39 1.49
C ARG A 74 2.92 -12.53 0.19
N PRO A 75 3.30 -13.76 -0.20
CA PRO A 75 3.86 -14.00 -1.52
C PRO A 75 2.76 -13.89 -2.60
N GLY A 76 3.17 -14.02 -3.86
CA GLY A 76 2.27 -14.08 -5.02
C GLY A 76 1.98 -12.74 -5.70
N LEU A 77 2.04 -11.62 -4.98
CA LEU A 77 1.96 -10.28 -5.57
C LEU A 77 3.14 -9.41 -5.14
N SER A 78 3.79 -8.76 -6.11
CA SER A 78 4.82 -7.75 -5.83
C SER A 78 4.22 -6.53 -5.14
N ARG A 79 5.07 -5.72 -4.48
CA ARG A 79 4.63 -4.45 -3.87
C ARG A 79 4.00 -3.52 -4.90
N GLN A 80 4.52 -3.48 -6.12
CA GLN A 80 3.94 -2.73 -7.23
C GLN A 80 2.50 -3.18 -7.54
N MET A 81 2.28 -4.49 -7.73
CA MET A 81 0.95 -5.02 -8.03
C MET A 81 -0.05 -4.77 -6.89
N ARG A 82 0.40 -4.85 -5.64
CA ARG A 82 -0.42 -4.46 -4.48
C ARG A 82 -0.79 -2.98 -4.51
N SER A 83 0.17 -2.11 -4.81
CA SER A 83 -0.09 -0.67 -4.99
C SER A 83 -1.10 -0.39 -6.11
N VAL A 84 -1.03 -1.08 -7.25
CA VAL A 84 -2.04 -0.97 -8.31
C VAL A 84 -3.44 -1.30 -7.77
N ALA A 85 -3.59 -2.43 -7.08
CA ALA A 85 -4.87 -2.84 -6.52
C ALA A 85 -5.42 -1.83 -5.48
N VAL A 86 -4.55 -1.32 -4.60
CA VAL A 86 -4.96 -0.31 -3.60
C VAL A 86 -5.38 0.99 -4.28
N LEU A 87 -4.60 1.51 -5.24
CA LEU A 87 -4.94 2.73 -5.97
C LEU A 87 -6.30 2.59 -6.66
N THR A 88 -6.54 1.49 -7.37
CA THR A 88 -7.85 1.23 -8.01
C THR A 88 -8.98 1.19 -6.98
N ALA A 89 -8.79 0.54 -5.83
CA ALA A 89 -9.80 0.49 -4.78
C ALA A 89 -10.11 1.87 -4.19
N MET A 90 -9.09 2.70 -3.93
CA MET A 90 -9.32 4.05 -3.40
C MET A 90 -10.05 4.94 -4.41
N ILE A 91 -9.76 4.81 -5.70
CA ILE A 91 -10.49 5.50 -6.77
C ILE A 91 -11.95 5.03 -6.82
N ALA A 92 -12.18 3.72 -6.78
CA ALA A 92 -13.52 3.14 -6.84
C ALA A 92 -14.42 3.59 -5.69
N HIS A 93 -13.85 3.74 -4.48
CA HIS A 93 -14.57 4.17 -3.29
C HIS A 93 -14.59 5.70 -3.07
N GLY A 94 -13.79 6.45 -3.84
CA GLY A 94 -13.68 7.91 -3.68
C GLY A 94 -12.96 8.33 -2.39
N HIS A 95 -12.04 7.51 -1.88
CA HIS A 95 -11.25 7.81 -0.68
C HIS A 95 -10.01 8.62 -1.04
N TRP A 96 -10.19 9.93 -1.27
CA TRP A 96 -9.17 10.75 -1.93
C TRP A 96 -7.92 11.05 -1.08
N ASP A 97 -8.08 11.19 0.24
CA ASP A 97 -6.94 11.39 1.15
C ASP A 97 -6.06 10.14 1.22
N GLU A 98 -6.69 8.97 1.32
CA GLU A 98 -6.03 7.66 1.24
C GLU A 98 -5.40 7.43 -0.15
N PHE A 99 -6.08 7.83 -1.23
CA PHE A 99 -5.52 7.77 -2.57
C PHE A 99 -4.24 8.62 -2.68
N ALA A 100 -4.25 9.86 -2.18
CA ALA A 100 -3.08 10.74 -2.19
C ALA A 100 -1.90 10.12 -1.40
N MET A 101 -2.17 9.54 -0.24
CA MET A 101 -1.17 8.81 0.54
C MET A 101 -0.61 7.62 -0.26
N HIS A 102 -1.49 6.84 -0.89
CA HIS A 102 -1.09 5.66 -1.64
C HIS A 102 -0.41 5.95 -2.98
N VAL A 103 -0.60 7.14 -3.58
CA VAL A 103 0.22 7.59 -4.73
C VAL A 103 1.70 7.73 -4.31
N ARG A 104 1.97 8.34 -3.14
CA ARG A 104 3.34 8.43 -2.59
C ARG A 104 3.91 7.04 -2.32
N ALA A 105 3.10 6.16 -1.72
CA ALA A 105 3.48 4.79 -1.42
C ALA A 105 3.74 3.97 -2.69
N ALA A 106 2.97 4.17 -3.76
CA ALA A 106 3.14 3.49 -5.04
C ALA A 106 4.50 3.81 -5.67
N LEU A 107 4.91 5.08 -5.67
CA LEU A 107 6.26 5.47 -6.13
C LEU A 107 7.36 4.79 -5.31
N ARG A 108 7.22 4.78 -3.97
CA ARG A 108 8.18 4.11 -3.07
C ARG A 108 8.27 2.61 -3.31
N ASN A 109 7.14 1.98 -3.64
CA ASN A 109 7.06 0.57 -4.01
C ASN A 109 7.58 0.28 -5.43
N GLY A 110 7.96 1.32 -6.19
CA GLY A 110 8.61 1.19 -7.49
C GLY A 110 7.69 1.38 -8.70
N LEU A 111 6.45 1.87 -8.53
CA LEU A 111 5.69 2.35 -9.69
C LEU A 111 6.31 3.65 -10.21
N THR A 112 6.29 3.81 -11.52
CA THR A 112 6.55 5.07 -12.20
C THR A 112 5.31 5.96 -12.22
N ARG A 113 5.50 7.26 -12.50
CA ARG A 113 4.37 8.19 -12.73
C ARG A 113 3.50 7.75 -13.90
N ASP A 114 4.13 7.19 -14.94
CA ASP A 114 3.42 6.68 -16.10
C ASP A 114 2.57 5.45 -15.76
N GLU A 115 3.08 4.52 -14.95
CA GLU A 115 2.28 3.38 -14.48
C GLU A 115 1.10 3.84 -13.59
N ILE A 116 1.29 4.82 -12.71
CA ILE A 116 0.19 5.39 -11.91
C ILE A 116 -0.86 6.03 -12.83
N LYS A 117 -0.44 6.76 -13.86
CA LYS A 117 -1.33 7.32 -14.88
C LYS A 117 -2.13 6.23 -15.60
N GLU A 118 -1.51 5.12 -16.00
CA GLU A 118 -2.20 3.99 -16.62
C GLU A 118 -3.25 3.35 -15.70
N VAL A 119 -2.98 3.25 -14.39
CA VAL A 119 -3.98 2.78 -13.41
C VAL A 119 -5.20 3.70 -13.38
N ILE A 120 -5.00 5.02 -13.40
CA ILE A 120 -6.10 6.00 -13.39
C ILE A 120 -6.90 5.94 -14.70
N LEU A 121 -6.23 5.81 -15.85
CA LEU A 121 -6.89 5.63 -17.16
C LEU A 121 -7.74 4.37 -17.20
N GLN A 122 -7.21 3.24 -16.75
CA GLN A 122 -7.96 1.99 -16.64
C GLN A 122 -9.17 2.15 -15.71
N SER A 123 -9.00 2.88 -14.61
CA SER A 123 -10.07 3.14 -13.64
C SER A 123 -11.18 4.02 -14.22
N ALA A 124 -10.91 4.85 -15.24
CA ALA A 124 -11.96 5.63 -15.92
C ALA A 124 -13.01 4.73 -16.59
N ILE A 125 -12.61 3.55 -17.05
CA ILE A 125 -13.48 2.59 -17.75
C ILE A 125 -14.37 1.83 -16.77
N TYR A 126 -13.83 1.42 -15.62
CA TYR A 126 -14.51 0.54 -14.68
C TYR A 126 -15.08 1.24 -13.44
N CYS A 127 -14.54 2.41 -13.08
CA CYS A 127 -14.97 3.23 -11.94
C CYS A 127 -15.63 4.55 -12.40
N GLY A 128 -15.66 4.81 -13.71
CA GLY A 128 -16.27 5.99 -14.32
C GLY A 128 -15.33 7.19 -14.46
N VAL A 129 -15.53 7.94 -15.55
CA VAL A 129 -14.76 9.16 -15.88
C VAL A 129 -14.78 10.21 -14.75
N PRO A 130 -15.88 10.46 -14.01
CA PRO A 130 -15.85 11.42 -12.89
C PRO A 130 -14.85 11.05 -11.79
N SER A 131 -14.77 9.77 -11.43
CA SER A 131 -13.82 9.26 -10.42
C SER A 131 -12.38 9.42 -10.91
N ALA A 132 -12.12 9.10 -12.18
CA ALA A 132 -10.79 9.28 -12.78
C ALA A 132 -10.39 10.77 -12.89
N ASN A 133 -11.32 11.68 -13.19
CA ASN A 133 -11.05 13.12 -13.19
C ASN A 133 -10.57 13.61 -11.82
N THR A 134 -11.22 13.17 -10.74
CA THR A 134 -10.79 13.50 -9.38
C THR A 134 -9.44 12.85 -9.06
N ALA A 135 -9.26 11.58 -9.39
CA ALA A 135 -8.00 10.87 -9.18
C ALA A 135 -6.82 11.56 -9.89
N PHE A 136 -6.99 12.02 -11.14
CA PHE A 136 -5.97 12.77 -11.86
C PHE A 136 -5.61 14.07 -11.15
N LYS A 137 -6.60 14.84 -10.66
CA LYS A 137 -6.35 16.08 -9.91
C LYS A 137 -5.55 15.80 -8.64
N VAL A 138 -5.96 14.80 -7.86
CA VAL A 138 -5.30 14.44 -6.60
C VAL A 138 -3.89 13.91 -6.83
N ALA A 139 -3.69 13.09 -7.86
CA ALA A 139 -2.38 12.58 -8.24
C ALA A 139 -1.44 13.71 -8.69
N GLN A 140 -1.92 14.65 -9.52
CA GLN A 140 -1.13 15.80 -9.95
C GLN A 140 -0.65 16.65 -8.78
N THR A 141 -1.56 17.03 -7.86
CA THR A 141 -1.20 17.78 -6.66
C THR A 141 -0.18 17.01 -5.81
N THR A 142 -0.44 15.73 -5.56
CA THR A 142 0.46 14.87 -4.78
C THR A 142 1.87 14.79 -5.38
N LEU A 143 1.97 14.62 -6.69
CA LEU A 143 3.26 14.54 -7.39
C LEU A 143 4.01 15.87 -7.38
N ALA A 144 3.29 16.98 -7.53
CA ALA A 144 3.88 18.32 -7.42
C ALA A 144 4.42 18.59 -6.00
N ASP A 145 3.70 18.16 -4.96
CA ASP A 145 4.17 18.28 -3.57
C ASP A 145 5.47 17.48 -3.35
N ILE A 146 5.58 16.28 -3.91
CA ILE A 146 6.79 15.44 -3.85
C ILE A 146 7.98 16.14 -4.53
N ASP A 147 7.76 16.73 -5.71
CA ASP A 147 8.80 17.46 -6.45
C ASP A 147 9.29 18.69 -5.67
N ALA A 148 8.35 19.43 -5.07
CA ALA A 148 8.67 20.60 -4.26
C ALA A 148 9.46 20.24 -2.99
N ALA A 149 9.12 19.13 -2.32
CA ALA A 149 9.86 18.64 -1.15
C ALA A 149 11.29 18.21 -1.53
N SER A 150 11.43 17.45 -2.63
CA SER A 150 12.72 16.96 -3.12
C SER A 150 13.67 18.11 -3.51
N THR A 151 13.13 19.21 -4.02
CA THR A 151 13.91 20.40 -4.38
C THR A 151 14.45 21.14 -3.14
N LYS A 152 13.72 21.13 -2.03
CA LYS A 152 14.14 21.77 -0.77
C LYS A 152 15.22 20.99 -0.03
N GLU A 153 15.23 19.66 -0.14
CA GLU A 153 16.25 18.80 0.48
C GLU A 153 17.61 18.86 -0.23
N GLN A 154 17.62 19.32 -1.49
CA GLN A 154 18.83 19.45 -2.31
C GLN A 154 19.49 20.84 -2.23
N GLN A 155 18.87 21.79 -1.52
CA GLN A 155 19.37 23.14 -1.28
C GLN A 155 19.91 23.26 0.15
#